data_AF-A0A8H4QQU6-F1
#
_entry.id   AF-A0A8H4QQU6-F1
#
_cell.length_a   1.000
_cell.length_b   1.000
_cell.length_c   1.000
_cell.angle_alpha   90.00
_cell.angle_beta   90.00
_cell.angle_gamma   90.00
#
_symmetry.space_group_name_H-M   'P 1'
#
loop_
_entity.id
_entity.type
_entity.pdbx_description
1 polymer ?
#
loop_
_entity_poly.entity_id
_entity_poly.type
_entity_poly.pdbx_seq_one_letter_code
_entity_poly.pdbx_strand_id
1 'polypeptide(L)'
;MATRSVYKGSRRKLVLAFDIGTTFSGISYSILDPGQVPEIKGVTRFPANEHISGASKIPTIIYYDAQGKVRAVGAEATCEGILEQAQDGNWTKAEWFKLHLRSKIGAGKTLTEHIPDLPPNKTVIEVFADFLRYMLQCAKSYIEDTHANGPDLWTSVEGDIDFVLSHPNGWEGTEQTQMRKAIVLSGLIPDTDSGHSRVSFVTEGEASLHYAIQNSVLSTSMKKGNGIVIVDAGGGTIDISSYSDVADSTTNSYEEIAVPQCHFHGAIFVSLLAKVFLEEFLKDSDFVDDVEHIVKCFNETTKPRFRNIEEPQYVKFGSLRDNDPLVNIRIGQLKLAGSDVAKFFEPSINCIATSVLEQCRTSHTKIAHVVLVGGFAANDWMFNSVSKLLSKQDLNVLRPENHVNKAVSDGAISFYLDHFVRSRVSRLAYGTMGARAYAPWDAEHRARQKDLYRSASGQLLVSGAFFIALPKNVQVSETKEFRISMVQEARYRMLSSSITCEVWCYRGMGPPPQWEDLGAGKFSHLCDISANVSHVIQPRIGLTGQMYYEQDFDMVLLFGLTELKAQIAWKENGVEKRGPAKIVYDPVSDAPGDTTPTLLPPPPTNSHPSGGSPFSPSKKNKKKKGNRA
;
A
#
# COMPACT_ATOMS: atom_id res chain seq x y z
N MET A 1 22.22 -13.97 17.95
CA MET A 1 21.95 -13.83 16.50
C MET A 1 21.05 -14.99 16.09
N ALA A 2 20.00 -14.74 15.32
CA ALA A 2 19.30 -15.84 14.66
C ALA A 2 20.29 -16.50 13.69
N THR A 3 20.69 -17.74 13.94
CA THR A 3 21.59 -18.47 13.05
C THR A 3 20.78 -19.00 11.89
N ARG A 4 20.92 -18.39 10.71
CA ARG A 4 20.31 -18.87 9.47
C ARG A 4 20.79 -20.26 9.13
N SER A 5 19.87 -21.12 8.69
CA SER A 5 20.22 -22.40 8.11
C SER A 5 20.83 -22.21 6.71
N VAL A 6 21.68 -23.15 6.30
CA VAL A 6 22.15 -23.24 4.92
C VAL A 6 20.99 -23.37 3.94
N TYR A 7 21.13 -22.79 2.75
CA TYR A 7 20.17 -22.91 1.68
C TYR A 7 20.12 -24.37 1.17
N LYS A 8 18.91 -24.95 1.18
CA LYS A 8 18.67 -26.35 0.83
C LYS A 8 18.23 -26.57 -0.63
N GLY A 9 18.13 -25.50 -1.42
CA GLY A 9 17.78 -25.62 -2.83
C GLY A 9 18.87 -26.36 -3.62
N SER A 10 18.48 -27.02 -4.70
CA SER A 10 19.39 -27.83 -5.53
C SER A 10 20.18 -27.01 -6.56
N ARG A 11 19.80 -25.74 -6.79
CA ARG A 11 20.44 -24.83 -7.73
C ARG A 11 20.62 -23.44 -7.13
N ARG A 12 21.59 -22.69 -7.63
CA ARG A 12 21.77 -21.27 -7.30
C ARG A 12 20.50 -20.47 -7.67
N LYS A 13 20.14 -19.51 -6.82
CA LYS A 13 19.03 -18.57 -7.06
C LYS A 13 19.40 -17.16 -6.61
N LEU A 14 18.78 -16.14 -7.21
CA LEU A 14 18.88 -14.75 -6.75
C LEU A 14 17.54 -14.30 -6.19
N VAL A 15 17.58 -13.62 -5.05
CA VAL A 15 16.44 -12.89 -4.48
C VAL A 15 16.77 -11.40 -4.49
N LEU A 16 15.88 -10.59 -5.05
CA LEU A 16 15.95 -9.13 -5.05
C LEU A 16 14.79 -8.56 -4.22
N ALA A 17 15.10 -7.68 -3.28
CA ALA A 17 14.12 -6.89 -2.58
C ALA A 17 14.15 -5.45 -3.09
N PHE A 18 13.00 -4.96 -3.54
CA PHE A 18 12.84 -3.57 -3.94
C PHE A 18 11.95 -2.85 -2.93
N ASP A 19 12.56 -1.89 -2.25
CA ASP A 19 11.85 -0.88 -1.49
C ASP A 19 11.67 0.35 -2.36
N ILE A 20 10.56 0.44 -3.08
CA ILE A 20 10.22 1.64 -3.84
C ILE A 20 9.47 2.57 -2.90
N GLY A 21 10.14 3.55 -2.30
CA GLY A 21 9.50 4.50 -1.40
C GLY A 21 8.91 5.70 -2.14
N THR A 22 8.15 6.54 -1.43
CA THR A 22 7.56 7.77 -2.02
C THR A 22 8.63 8.76 -2.49
N THR A 23 9.71 8.91 -1.72
CA THR A 23 10.78 9.90 -1.98
C THR A 23 12.09 9.25 -2.38
N PHE A 24 12.42 8.10 -1.79
CA PHE A 24 13.65 7.36 -2.06
C PHE A 24 13.37 5.88 -2.14
N SER A 25 14.17 5.18 -2.96
CA SER A 25 14.08 3.74 -3.17
C SER A 25 15.39 3.04 -2.88
N GLY A 26 15.33 1.78 -2.42
CA GLY A 26 16.50 0.96 -2.07
C GLY A 26 16.40 -0.46 -2.64
N ILE A 27 17.56 -1.08 -2.84
CA ILE A 27 17.67 -2.46 -3.34
C ILE A 27 18.54 -3.25 -2.36
N SER A 28 18.06 -4.43 -1.99
CA SER A 28 18.87 -5.45 -1.32
C SER A 28 18.71 -6.78 -2.03
N TYR A 29 19.69 -7.66 -1.88
CA TYR A 29 19.71 -8.95 -2.55
C TYR A 29 20.35 -10.03 -1.70
N SER A 30 20.07 -11.28 -2.06
CA SER A 30 20.77 -12.46 -1.52
C SER A 30 21.00 -13.46 -2.65
N ILE A 31 22.23 -13.98 -2.72
CA ILE A 31 22.58 -15.09 -3.61
C ILE A 31 22.42 -16.37 -2.79
N LEU A 32 21.52 -17.24 -3.23
CA LEU A 32 21.19 -18.48 -2.55
C LEU A 32 21.98 -19.62 -3.19
N ASP A 33 23.11 -19.96 -2.58
CA ASP A 33 23.98 -21.04 -3.02
C ASP A 33 23.71 -22.35 -2.26
N PRO A 34 23.52 -23.49 -2.95
CA PRO A 34 23.29 -24.78 -2.30
C PRO A 34 24.35 -25.07 -1.23
N GLY A 35 23.90 -25.33 0.00
CA GLY A 35 24.79 -25.64 1.13
C GLY A 35 25.49 -24.44 1.78
N GLN A 36 25.27 -23.21 1.30
CA GLN A 36 25.81 -22.00 1.91
C GLN A 36 24.75 -21.27 2.74
N VAL A 37 25.18 -20.56 3.78
CA VAL A 37 24.30 -19.71 4.59
C VAL A 37 24.01 -18.43 3.79
N PRO A 38 22.73 -18.08 3.52
CA PRO A 38 22.40 -16.86 2.81
C PRO A 38 22.87 -15.60 3.53
N GLU A 39 23.44 -14.68 2.76
CA GLU A 39 23.85 -13.34 3.21
C GLU A 39 22.95 -12.27 2.60
N ILE A 40 22.66 -11.22 3.38
CA ILE A 40 21.90 -10.06 2.91
C ILE A 40 22.87 -8.97 2.52
N LYS A 41 22.75 -8.49 1.28
CA LYS A 41 23.63 -7.47 0.71
C LYS A 41 22.79 -6.32 0.16
N GLY A 42 23.06 -5.10 0.59
CA GLY A 42 22.47 -3.91 -0.03
C GLY A 42 23.22 -3.51 -1.31
N VAL A 43 22.51 -2.96 -2.28
CA VAL A 43 23.13 -2.20 -3.38
C VAL A 43 23.57 -0.84 -2.83
N THR A 44 24.86 -0.51 -2.98
CA THR A 44 25.47 0.69 -2.38
C THR A 44 26.11 1.63 -3.40
N ARG A 45 26.05 1.27 -4.67
CA ARG A 45 26.47 2.09 -5.81
C ARG A 45 25.40 1.99 -6.88
N PHE A 46 24.95 3.15 -7.33
CA PHE A 46 23.94 3.32 -8.37
C PHE A 46 24.55 4.12 -9.53
N PRO A 47 23.99 4.01 -10.75
CA PRO A 47 24.42 4.83 -11.88
C PRO A 47 24.52 6.32 -11.51
N ALA A 48 25.51 7.01 -12.06
CA ALA A 48 25.81 8.44 -11.83
C ALA A 48 26.09 8.89 -10.38
N ASN A 49 26.06 7.98 -9.40
CA ASN A 49 26.46 8.22 -8.01
C ASN A 49 27.81 7.56 -7.66
N GLU A 50 28.67 7.33 -8.65
CA GLU A 50 29.94 6.58 -8.52
C GLU A 50 30.91 7.17 -7.48
N HIS A 51 30.80 8.47 -7.20
CA HIS A 51 31.66 9.20 -6.26
C HIS A 51 31.07 9.30 -4.84
N ILE A 52 29.80 8.91 -4.64
CA ILE A 52 29.15 8.91 -3.33
C ILE A 52 29.26 7.51 -2.73
N SER A 53 30.39 7.23 -2.09
CA SER A 53 30.59 5.99 -1.34
C SER A 53 29.53 5.85 -0.24
N GLY A 54 28.71 4.80 -0.29
CA GLY A 54 27.74 4.47 0.75
C GLY A 54 26.30 4.96 0.51
N ALA A 55 25.97 5.48 -0.69
CA ALA A 55 24.59 5.81 -1.06
C ALA A 55 23.71 4.55 -0.99
N SER A 56 22.84 4.50 0.01
CA SER A 56 22.00 3.33 0.30
C SER A 56 20.66 3.32 -0.43
N LYS A 57 20.27 4.47 -0.96
CA LYS A 57 19.00 4.74 -1.62
C LYS A 57 19.20 5.77 -2.72
N ILE A 58 18.28 5.76 -3.68
CA ILE A 58 18.21 6.70 -4.79
C ILE A 58 16.88 7.47 -4.76
N PRO A 59 16.82 8.70 -5.29
CA PRO A 59 15.55 9.42 -5.42
C PRO A 59 14.52 8.64 -6.22
N THR A 60 13.26 8.63 -5.79
CA THR A 60 12.14 8.03 -6.54
C THR A 60 11.59 9.05 -7.54
N ILE A 61 12.40 9.38 -8.54
CA ILE A 61 12.12 10.39 -9.56
C ILE A 61 12.33 9.79 -10.95
N ILE A 62 11.47 10.17 -11.89
CA ILE A 62 11.61 9.80 -13.30
C ILE A 62 11.16 10.95 -14.21
N TYR A 63 11.92 11.23 -15.25
CA TYR A 63 11.60 12.22 -16.29
C TYR A 63 11.15 11.52 -17.57
N TYR A 64 10.12 12.07 -18.19
CA TYR A 64 9.59 11.63 -19.48
C TYR A 64 9.60 12.76 -20.50
N ASP A 65 9.92 12.47 -21.76
CA ASP A 65 9.62 13.42 -22.83
C ASP A 65 8.12 13.46 -23.17
N ALA A 66 7.73 14.35 -24.10
CA ALA A 66 6.34 14.52 -24.52
C ALA A 66 5.71 13.26 -25.16
N GLN A 67 6.53 12.28 -25.56
CA GLN A 67 6.06 11.00 -26.10
C GLN A 67 5.91 9.93 -25.01
N GLY A 68 6.17 10.27 -23.74
CA GLY A 68 6.13 9.35 -22.62
C GLY A 68 7.34 8.41 -22.57
N LYS A 69 8.45 8.74 -23.25
CA LYS A 69 9.69 7.96 -23.18
C LYS A 69 10.54 8.44 -22.01
N VAL A 70 11.07 7.49 -21.25
CA VAL A 70 11.97 7.73 -20.12
C VAL A 70 13.25 8.44 -20.59
N ARG A 71 13.64 9.50 -19.88
CA ARG A 71 14.82 10.33 -20.17
C ARG A 71 15.87 10.29 -19.07
N ALA A 72 15.44 10.31 -17.82
CA ALA A 72 16.30 10.18 -16.64
C ALA A 72 15.51 9.55 -15.50
N VAL A 73 16.15 8.74 -14.66
CA VAL A 73 15.51 8.01 -13.57
C VAL A 73 16.43 8.05 -12.35
N GLY A 74 15.88 7.93 -11.15
CA GLY A 74 16.68 7.56 -9.99
C GLY A 74 17.78 8.57 -9.65
N ALA A 75 19.01 8.09 -9.62
CA ALA A 75 20.19 8.89 -9.32
C ALA A 75 20.52 9.85 -10.47
N GLU A 76 20.44 9.38 -11.72
CA GLU A 76 20.68 10.19 -12.91
C GLU A 76 19.71 11.36 -13.01
N ALA A 77 18.48 11.22 -12.52
CA ALA A 77 17.49 12.29 -12.51
C ALA A 77 17.87 13.50 -11.62
N THR A 78 18.93 13.37 -10.82
CA THR A 78 19.44 14.44 -9.93
C THR A 78 20.82 14.96 -10.33
N CYS A 79 21.37 14.48 -11.45
CA CYS A 79 22.64 14.99 -11.95
C CYS A 79 22.56 16.45 -12.39
N GLU A 80 23.71 17.13 -12.33
CA GLU A 80 23.86 18.47 -12.87
C GLU A 80 23.49 18.50 -14.36
N GLY A 81 22.81 19.56 -14.79
CA GLY A 81 22.32 19.73 -16.16
C GLY A 81 21.02 19.00 -16.50
N ILE A 82 20.50 18.10 -15.67
CA ILE A 82 19.22 17.40 -15.98
C ILE A 82 18.03 18.35 -15.96
N LEU A 83 18.02 19.33 -15.07
CA LEU A 83 16.98 20.36 -15.04
C LEU A 83 16.96 21.18 -16.33
N GLU A 84 18.13 21.58 -16.82
CA GLU A 84 18.28 22.31 -18.09
C GLU A 84 17.83 21.43 -19.26
N GLN A 85 18.29 20.17 -19.33
CA GLN A 85 17.86 19.22 -20.37
C GLN A 85 16.34 18.96 -20.33
N ALA A 86 15.76 18.90 -19.13
CA ALA A 86 14.32 18.74 -18.96
C ALA A 86 13.55 19.96 -19.46
N GLN A 87 14.06 21.17 -19.23
CA GLN A 87 13.48 22.41 -19.76
C GLN A 87 13.58 22.46 -21.29
N ASP A 88 14.79 22.26 -21.84
CA ASP A 88 15.04 22.28 -23.29
C ASP A 88 14.24 21.21 -24.04
N GLY A 89 14.13 20.02 -23.43
CA GLY A 89 13.43 18.87 -23.98
C GLY A 89 11.93 18.82 -23.69
N ASN A 90 11.38 19.79 -22.95
CA ASN A 90 10.01 19.75 -22.41
C ASN A 90 9.69 18.43 -21.70
N TRP A 91 10.59 17.96 -20.84
CA TRP A 91 10.37 16.74 -20.07
C TRP A 91 9.46 17.00 -18.87
N THR A 92 8.59 16.04 -18.60
CA THR A 92 7.73 16.05 -17.41
C THR A 92 8.35 15.18 -16.31
N LYS A 93 8.53 15.76 -15.13
CA LYS A 93 8.99 15.05 -13.93
C LYS A 93 7.81 14.31 -13.28
N ALA A 94 7.98 13.02 -13.00
CA ALA A 94 7.11 12.28 -12.09
C ALA A 94 7.85 12.05 -10.77
N GLU A 95 7.26 12.53 -9.68
CA GLU A 95 7.71 12.29 -8.30
C GLU A 95 6.50 11.96 -7.43
N TRP A 96 6.73 11.29 -6.30
CA TRP A 96 5.67 10.83 -5.39
C TRP A 96 4.61 9.95 -6.06
N PHE A 97 4.91 9.39 -7.24
CA PHE A 97 3.97 8.59 -8.03
C PHE A 97 3.44 7.37 -7.29
N LYS A 98 4.20 6.81 -6.33
CA LYS A 98 3.74 5.72 -5.45
C LYS A 98 2.44 6.08 -4.72
N LEU A 99 2.25 7.35 -4.35
CA LEU A 99 1.01 7.78 -3.68
C LEU A 99 -0.21 7.66 -4.60
N HIS A 100 -0.06 7.70 -5.92
CA HIS A 100 -1.18 7.51 -6.86
C HIS A 100 -1.70 6.07 -6.91
N LEU A 101 -0.97 5.08 -6.36
CA LEU A 101 -1.46 3.70 -6.24
C LEU A 101 -2.53 3.56 -5.16
N ARG A 102 -2.54 4.44 -4.14
CA ARG A 102 -3.40 4.32 -2.96
C ARG A 102 -4.89 4.34 -3.32
N SER A 103 -5.68 3.57 -2.59
CA SER A 103 -7.13 3.75 -2.56
C SER A 103 -7.47 5.17 -2.08
N LYS A 104 -8.35 5.86 -2.81
CA LYS A 104 -8.84 7.21 -2.46
C LYS A 104 -9.84 7.18 -1.30
N ILE A 105 -10.25 6.00 -0.84
CA ILE A 105 -11.23 5.83 0.23
C ILE A 105 -10.60 6.24 1.57
N GLY A 106 -11.12 7.29 2.20
CA GLY A 106 -10.67 7.75 3.52
C GLY A 106 -9.43 8.65 3.51
N ALA A 107 -8.81 8.92 2.35
CA ALA A 107 -7.81 9.96 2.21
C ALA A 107 -8.50 11.33 2.33
N GLY A 108 -8.07 12.16 3.29
CA GLY A 108 -8.58 13.53 3.41
C GLY A 108 -8.39 14.29 2.08
N LYS A 109 -9.44 14.95 1.60
CA LYS A 109 -9.44 15.71 0.33
C LYS A 109 -8.26 16.67 0.19
N THR A 110 -7.78 17.20 1.32
CA THR A 110 -6.68 18.16 1.41
C THR A 110 -5.32 17.61 0.98
N LEU A 111 -5.08 16.29 1.06
CA LEU A 111 -3.78 15.72 0.66
C LEU A 111 -3.66 15.52 -0.85
N THR A 112 -4.76 15.15 -1.51
CA THR A 112 -4.78 14.90 -2.96
C THR A 112 -4.38 16.11 -3.78
N GLU A 113 -4.71 17.31 -3.31
CA GLU A 113 -4.47 18.58 -4.02
C GLU A 113 -2.98 18.93 -4.14
N HIS A 114 -2.12 18.36 -3.28
CA HIS A 114 -0.69 18.66 -3.25
C HIS A 114 0.20 17.56 -3.84
N ILE A 115 -0.38 16.47 -4.35
CA ILE A 115 0.40 15.42 -5.01
C ILE A 115 0.56 15.81 -6.49
N PRO A 116 1.80 15.89 -7.01
CA PRO A 116 2.02 16.21 -8.41
C PRO A 116 1.27 15.26 -9.35
N ASP A 117 0.72 15.81 -10.42
CA ASP A 117 0.07 15.03 -11.46
C ASP A 117 1.05 14.06 -12.12
N LEU A 118 0.51 12.95 -12.63
CA LEU A 118 1.29 12.03 -13.44
C LEU A 118 1.61 12.67 -14.80
N PRO A 119 2.73 12.28 -15.44
CA PRO A 119 3.04 12.72 -16.79
C PRO A 119 1.89 12.46 -17.77
N PRO A 120 1.69 13.32 -18.78
CA PRO A 120 0.69 13.09 -19.81
C PRO A 120 0.84 11.71 -20.44
N ASN A 121 -0.29 11.02 -20.65
CA ASN A 121 -0.33 9.68 -21.24
C ASN A 121 0.39 8.57 -20.46
N LYS A 122 0.66 8.78 -19.16
CA LYS A 122 1.19 7.73 -18.28
C LYS A 122 0.22 7.45 -17.14
N THR A 123 -0.09 6.18 -16.97
CA THR A 123 -0.74 5.65 -15.76
C THR A 123 0.29 5.43 -14.66
N VAL A 124 -0.15 5.38 -13.40
CA VAL A 124 0.75 5.07 -12.28
C VAL A 124 1.39 3.68 -12.41
N ILE A 125 0.68 2.71 -12.99
CA ILE A 125 1.19 1.35 -13.22
C ILE A 125 2.36 1.38 -14.21
N GLU A 126 2.26 2.16 -15.28
CA GLU A 126 3.35 2.34 -16.26
C GLU A 126 4.55 3.05 -15.64
N VAL A 127 4.32 4.11 -14.86
CA VAL A 127 5.42 4.82 -14.17
C VAL A 127 6.14 3.90 -13.19
N PHE A 128 5.38 3.10 -12.43
CA PHE A 128 5.94 2.13 -11.49
C PHE A 128 6.68 1.00 -12.21
N ALA A 129 6.18 0.54 -13.37
CA ALA A 129 6.82 -0.48 -14.19
C ALA A 129 8.15 0.01 -14.78
N ASP A 130 8.19 1.24 -15.31
CA ASP A 130 9.42 1.86 -15.82
C ASP A 130 10.46 2.01 -14.69
N PHE A 131 10.02 2.38 -13.48
CA PHE A 131 10.92 2.47 -12.32
C PHE A 131 11.42 1.09 -11.85
N LEU A 132 10.58 0.06 -11.84
CA LEU A 132 10.98 -1.33 -11.55
C LEU A 132 12.05 -1.84 -12.53
N ARG A 133 11.89 -1.53 -13.82
CA ARG A 133 12.87 -1.89 -14.85
C ARG A 133 14.23 -1.23 -14.57
N TYR A 134 14.21 0.04 -14.18
CA TYR A 134 15.42 0.76 -13.78
C TYR A 134 16.06 0.18 -12.50
N MET A 135 15.26 -0.20 -11.49
CA MET A 135 15.77 -0.86 -10.27
C MET A 135 16.47 -2.19 -10.59
N LEU A 136 15.89 -3.01 -11.49
CA LEU A 136 16.55 -4.23 -11.95
C LEU A 136 17.88 -3.94 -12.66
N GLN A 137 17.92 -2.92 -13.52
CA GLN A 137 19.15 -2.52 -14.21
C GLN A 137 20.24 -2.08 -13.22
N CYS A 138 19.88 -1.33 -12.17
CA CYS A 138 20.81 -0.96 -11.10
C CYS A 138 21.35 -2.19 -10.36
N ALA A 139 20.47 -3.13 -10.00
CA ALA A 139 20.86 -4.36 -9.34
C ALA A 139 21.81 -5.19 -10.21
N LYS A 140 21.48 -5.33 -11.51
CA LYS A 140 22.30 -6.02 -12.51
C LYS A 140 23.71 -5.44 -12.56
N SER A 141 23.84 -4.16 -12.88
CA SER A 141 25.14 -3.50 -13.02
C SER A 141 25.95 -3.59 -11.72
N TYR A 142 25.31 -3.39 -10.56
CA TYR A 142 26.00 -3.54 -9.28
C TYR A 142 26.53 -4.96 -9.03
N ILE A 143 25.74 -5.99 -9.32
CA ILE A 143 26.13 -7.40 -9.12
C ILE A 143 27.24 -7.78 -10.12
N GLU A 144 27.12 -7.36 -11.39
CA GLU A 144 28.14 -7.63 -12.42
C GLU A 144 29.50 -7.01 -12.04
N ASP A 145 29.51 -5.80 -11.48
CA ASP A 145 30.74 -5.11 -11.11
C ASP A 145 31.34 -5.56 -9.76
N THR A 146 30.51 -6.00 -8.81
CA THR A 146 30.94 -6.20 -7.40
C THR A 146 31.47 -7.60 -7.14
N HIS A 147 31.03 -8.60 -7.90
CA HIS A 147 31.45 -10.00 -7.72
C HIS A 147 32.52 -10.37 -8.74
N ALA A 148 33.52 -11.17 -8.32
CA ALA A 148 34.67 -11.52 -9.17
C ALA A 148 34.28 -12.17 -10.52
N ASN A 149 33.19 -12.95 -10.55
CA ASN A 149 32.61 -13.53 -11.76
C ASN A 149 31.19 -12.97 -11.99
N GLY A 150 30.99 -11.67 -11.78
CA GLY A 150 29.68 -11.02 -11.79
C GLY A 150 28.84 -11.25 -13.06
N PRO A 151 29.40 -11.11 -14.29
CA PRO A 151 28.64 -11.36 -15.53
C PRO A 151 28.13 -12.81 -15.66
N ASP A 152 28.97 -13.80 -15.34
CA ASP A 152 28.57 -15.22 -15.36
C ASP A 152 27.55 -15.52 -14.26
N LEU A 153 27.75 -14.92 -13.07
CA LEU A 153 26.81 -15.02 -11.96
C LEU A 153 25.43 -14.49 -12.39
N TRP A 154 25.36 -13.30 -12.97
CA TRP A 154 24.10 -12.70 -13.42
C TRP A 154 23.41 -13.58 -14.47
N THR A 155 24.15 -13.99 -15.51
CA THR A 155 23.64 -14.89 -16.57
C THR A 155 23.07 -16.19 -16.01
N SER A 156 23.67 -16.73 -14.93
CA SER A 156 23.18 -17.97 -14.30
C SER A 156 21.84 -17.84 -13.57
N VAL A 157 21.43 -16.62 -13.19
CA VAL A 157 20.24 -16.38 -12.36
C VAL A 157 19.19 -15.47 -12.99
N GLU A 158 19.50 -14.73 -14.06
CA GLU A 158 18.60 -13.71 -14.62
C GLU A 158 17.24 -14.25 -15.09
N GLY A 159 17.17 -15.53 -15.46
CA GLY A 159 15.93 -16.21 -15.82
C GLY A 159 15.08 -16.70 -14.65
N ASP A 160 15.60 -16.70 -13.41
CA ASP A 160 14.94 -17.26 -12.22
C ASP A 160 15.20 -16.43 -10.95
N ILE A 161 14.84 -15.14 -11.00
CA ILE A 161 14.94 -14.22 -9.86
C ILE A 161 13.65 -14.22 -9.06
N ASP A 162 13.71 -14.33 -7.73
CA ASP A 162 12.57 -14.01 -6.86
C ASP A 162 12.61 -12.53 -6.46
N PHE A 163 11.45 -11.89 -6.48
CA PHE A 163 11.27 -10.49 -6.11
C PHE A 163 10.45 -10.36 -4.83
N VAL A 164 10.96 -9.55 -3.90
CA VAL A 164 10.22 -9.11 -2.71
C VAL A 164 9.93 -7.63 -2.83
N LEU A 165 8.67 -7.24 -2.85
CA LEU A 165 8.25 -5.84 -2.95
C LEU A 165 7.67 -5.37 -1.62
N SER A 166 8.18 -4.26 -1.08
CA SER A 166 7.60 -3.65 0.13
C SER A 166 6.43 -2.72 -0.20
N HIS A 167 5.45 -2.67 0.70
CA HIS A 167 4.35 -1.71 0.63
C HIS A 167 3.92 -1.22 2.03
N PRO A 168 3.28 -0.04 2.14
CA PRO A 168 2.75 0.43 3.41
C PRO A 168 1.79 -0.57 4.06
N ASN A 169 1.71 -0.60 5.38
CA ASN A 169 0.92 -1.55 6.17
C ASN A 169 -0.58 -1.48 5.90
N GLY A 170 -1.07 -0.34 5.43
CA GLY A 170 -2.48 -0.12 5.10
C GLY A 170 -2.87 -0.54 3.69
N TRP A 171 -1.91 -0.91 2.83
CA TRP A 171 -2.16 -1.34 1.46
C TRP A 171 -2.56 -2.81 1.43
N GLU A 172 -3.67 -3.08 0.77
CA GLU A 172 -4.27 -4.41 0.70
C GLU A 172 -4.32 -4.89 -0.75
N GLY A 173 -5.30 -5.73 -1.09
CA GLY A 173 -5.33 -6.42 -2.38
C GLY A 173 -5.31 -5.50 -3.60
N THR A 174 -5.93 -4.31 -3.53
CA THR A 174 -5.98 -3.36 -4.66
C THR A 174 -4.60 -2.87 -5.05
N GLU A 175 -3.86 -2.33 -4.10
CA GLU A 175 -2.55 -1.74 -4.35
C GLU A 175 -1.52 -2.81 -4.70
N GLN A 176 -1.55 -3.96 -4.02
CA GLN A 176 -0.73 -5.13 -4.36
C GLN A 176 -1.01 -5.61 -5.79
N THR A 177 -2.28 -5.62 -6.23
CA THR A 177 -2.64 -5.95 -7.63
C THR A 177 -2.02 -4.98 -8.62
N GLN A 178 -2.08 -3.68 -8.35
CA GLN A 178 -1.48 -2.68 -9.23
C GLN A 178 0.04 -2.85 -9.30
N MET A 179 0.69 -3.17 -8.17
CA MET A 179 2.13 -3.49 -8.15
C MET A 179 2.45 -4.80 -8.89
N ARG A 180 1.61 -5.84 -8.79
CA ARG A 180 1.73 -7.08 -9.60
C ARG A 180 1.64 -6.78 -11.09
N LYS A 181 0.66 -5.97 -11.51
CA LYS A 181 0.53 -5.52 -12.90
C LYS A 181 1.77 -4.76 -13.36
N ALA A 182 2.32 -3.90 -12.51
CA ALA A 182 3.52 -3.13 -12.83
C ALA A 182 4.76 -4.01 -13.00
N ILE A 183 4.96 -5.05 -12.17
CA ILE A 183 6.12 -5.94 -12.29
C ILE A 183 6.02 -6.91 -13.48
N VAL A 184 4.81 -7.24 -13.92
CA VAL A 184 4.59 -7.94 -15.19
C VAL A 184 4.89 -7.00 -16.36
N LEU A 185 4.33 -5.79 -16.34
CA LEU A 185 4.51 -4.79 -17.40
C LEU A 185 5.97 -4.34 -17.56
N SER A 186 6.75 -4.34 -16.47
CA SER A 186 8.17 -4.00 -16.51
C SER A 186 9.02 -5.06 -17.23
N GLY A 187 8.50 -6.29 -17.38
CA GLY A 187 9.18 -7.44 -17.96
C GLY A 187 10.04 -8.24 -16.97
N LEU A 188 9.96 -7.93 -15.67
CA LEU A 188 10.71 -8.63 -14.61
C LEU A 188 10.20 -10.06 -14.40
N ILE A 189 8.91 -10.28 -14.61
CA ILE A 189 8.28 -11.60 -14.58
C ILE A 189 7.35 -11.80 -15.79
N PRO A 190 7.17 -13.04 -16.29
CA PRO A 190 6.13 -13.32 -17.27
C PRO A 190 4.75 -13.33 -16.61
N ASP A 191 3.70 -13.05 -17.39
CA ASP A 191 2.31 -13.16 -16.94
C ASP A 191 1.83 -14.62 -16.95
N THR A 192 2.43 -15.43 -16.07
CA THR A 192 2.11 -16.86 -15.89
C THR A 192 2.12 -17.20 -14.41
N ASP A 193 1.45 -18.28 -14.00
CA ASP A 193 1.43 -18.71 -12.59
C ASP A 193 2.84 -18.86 -12.01
N SER A 194 3.78 -19.39 -12.79
CA SER A 194 5.19 -19.51 -12.40
C SER A 194 5.93 -18.17 -12.32
N GLY A 195 5.52 -17.16 -13.11
CA GLY A 195 6.05 -15.81 -12.97
C GLY A 195 5.53 -15.13 -11.72
N HIS A 196 4.22 -15.19 -11.49
CA HIS A 196 3.55 -14.63 -10.31
C HIS A 196 4.04 -15.26 -9.00
N SER A 197 4.37 -16.55 -9.00
CA SER A 197 4.91 -17.25 -7.82
C SER A 197 6.30 -16.77 -7.39
N ARG A 198 7.03 -16.05 -8.25
CA ARG A 198 8.33 -15.46 -7.93
C ARG A 198 8.22 -14.12 -7.22
N VAL A 199 7.00 -13.59 -7.03
CA VAL A 199 6.77 -12.28 -6.41
C VAL A 199 6.09 -12.44 -5.06
N SER A 200 6.78 -11.99 -4.02
CA SER A 200 6.28 -11.90 -2.65
C SER A 200 6.14 -10.44 -2.22
N PHE A 201 5.14 -10.14 -1.42
CA PHE A 201 5.00 -8.82 -0.79
C PHE A 201 5.40 -8.87 0.67
N VAL A 202 5.82 -7.74 1.22
CA VAL A 202 6.04 -7.56 2.65
C VAL A 202 5.57 -6.17 3.05
N THR A 203 4.97 -6.01 4.23
CA THR A 203 4.65 -4.68 4.72
C THR A 203 5.93 -3.96 5.17
N GLU A 204 5.99 -2.64 4.99
CA GLU A 204 7.14 -1.81 5.40
C GLU A 204 7.44 -2.00 6.90
N GLY A 205 6.41 -2.02 7.75
CA GLY A 205 6.55 -2.27 9.19
C GLY A 205 7.09 -3.67 9.54
N GLU A 206 6.73 -4.72 8.82
CA GLU A 206 7.24 -6.08 9.05
C GLU A 206 8.67 -6.25 8.56
N ALA A 207 9.00 -5.72 7.38
CA ALA A 207 10.38 -5.68 6.91
C ALA A 207 11.26 -4.95 7.94
N SER A 208 10.77 -3.83 8.46
CA SER A 208 11.40 -3.06 9.52
C SER A 208 11.60 -3.85 10.84
N LEU A 209 10.63 -4.69 11.25
CA LEU A 209 10.81 -5.64 12.36
C LEU A 209 11.97 -6.60 12.07
N HIS A 210 11.94 -7.22 10.90
CA HIS A 210 12.95 -8.17 10.45
C HIS A 210 14.36 -7.57 10.47
N TYR A 211 14.50 -6.31 10.07
CA TYR A 211 15.75 -5.56 10.17
C TYR A 211 16.18 -5.31 11.62
N ALA A 212 15.26 -4.92 12.50
CA ALA A 212 15.54 -4.67 13.90
C ALA A 212 16.01 -5.94 14.63
N ILE A 213 15.43 -7.10 14.31
CA ILE A 213 15.86 -8.41 14.83
C ILE A 213 17.31 -8.72 14.44
N GLN A 214 17.65 -8.55 13.16
CA GLN A 214 18.98 -8.84 12.66
C GLN A 214 20.05 -7.96 13.27
N ASN A 215 19.75 -6.68 13.46
CA ASN A 215 20.66 -5.71 14.07
C ASN A 215 20.69 -5.80 15.61
N SER A 216 20.13 -6.88 16.19
CA SER A 216 20.14 -7.17 17.63
C SER A 216 19.52 -6.09 18.52
N VAL A 217 18.78 -5.14 17.94
CA VAL A 217 18.08 -4.04 18.64
C VAL A 217 17.05 -4.60 19.62
N LEU A 218 16.50 -5.79 19.32
CA LEU A 218 15.43 -6.42 20.07
C LEU A 218 15.93 -7.41 21.15
N SER A 219 17.20 -7.82 21.08
CA SER A 219 17.73 -8.93 21.88
C SER A 219 17.85 -8.65 23.38
N THR A 220 17.93 -7.38 23.77
CA THR A 220 17.92 -6.91 25.18
C THR A 220 16.52 -6.49 25.64
N SER A 221 15.68 -6.02 24.72
CA SER A 221 14.37 -5.40 24.98
C SER A 221 13.23 -6.43 25.14
N MET A 222 13.28 -7.58 24.45
CA MET A 222 12.15 -8.53 24.37
C MET A 222 12.16 -9.64 25.45
N LYS A 223 13.26 -9.83 26.19
CA LYS A 223 13.45 -10.97 27.13
C LYS A 223 12.51 -11.01 28.36
N LYS A 224 11.58 -10.06 28.50
CA LYS A 224 10.67 -9.97 29.65
C LYS A 224 9.19 -10.22 29.31
N GLY A 225 8.88 -10.75 28.12
CA GLY A 225 7.49 -10.95 27.69
C GLY A 225 6.74 -9.65 27.41
N ASN A 226 7.48 -8.55 27.14
CA ASN A 226 6.90 -7.28 26.73
C ASN A 226 6.81 -7.22 25.20
N GLY A 227 5.78 -6.55 24.69
CA GLY A 227 5.62 -6.22 23.30
C GLY A 227 6.46 -5.01 22.86
N ILE A 228 6.62 -4.90 21.56
CA ILE A 228 7.31 -3.81 20.87
C ILE A 228 6.44 -3.20 19.78
N VAL A 229 6.57 -1.88 19.61
CA VAL A 229 6.01 -1.17 18.45
C VAL A 229 7.14 -0.83 17.49
N ILE A 230 7.00 -1.22 16.23
CA ILE A 230 7.83 -0.74 15.12
C ILE A 230 7.12 0.45 14.50
N VAL A 231 7.82 1.58 14.41
CA VAL A 231 7.37 2.79 13.72
C VAL A 231 8.30 3.04 12.55
N ASP A 232 7.84 2.70 11.35
CA ASP A 232 8.52 3.04 10.11
C ASP A 232 8.06 4.43 9.64
N ALA A 233 8.88 5.43 9.93
CA ALA A 233 8.65 6.80 9.51
C ALA A 233 9.32 7.04 8.15
N GLY A 234 8.54 6.84 7.09
CA GLY A 234 8.98 6.95 5.71
C GLY A 234 8.84 8.35 5.10
N GLY A 235 9.00 8.41 3.77
CA GLY A 235 8.83 9.64 3.00
C GLY A 235 7.38 10.10 2.92
N GLY A 236 6.47 9.20 2.55
CA GLY A 236 5.04 9.50 2.39
C GLY A 236 4.18 9.04 3.55
N THR A 237 4.51 7.87 4.12
CA THR A 237 3.71 7.20 5.15
C THR A 237 4.47 7.06 6.47
N ILE A 238 3.71 6.86 7.53
CA ILE A 238 4.17 6.40 8.85
C ILE A 238 3.43 5.11 9.12
N ASP A 239 4.15 4.01 9.12
CA ASP A 239 3.63 2.66 9.26
C ASP A 239 3.95 2.12 10.65
N ILE A 240 2.93 1.60 11.34
CA ILE A 240 3.02 1.21 12.74
C ILE A 240 2.50 -0.21 12.91
N SER A 241 3.33 -1.07 13.48
CA SER A 241 2.98 -2.45 13.84
C SER A 241 3.46 -2.81 15.22
N SER A 242 2.72 -3.66 15.92
CA SER A 242 3.08 -4.12 17.25
C SER A 242 3.29 -5.62 17.26
N TYR A 243 4.35 -6.08 17.93
CA TYR A 243 4.73 -7.49 17.99
C TYR A 243 5.08 -7.94 19.41
N SER A 244 4.86 -9.21 19.73
CA SER A 244 5.43 -9.90 20.89
C SER A 244 6.21 -11.14 20.45
N ASP A 245 7.15 -11.55 21.30
CA ASP A 245 7.81 -12.85 21.16
C ASP A 245 6.82 -13.96 21.52
N VAL A 246 6.86 -15.08 20.79
CA VAL A 246 6.04 -16.24 21.08
C VAL A 246 6.71 -17.06 22.17
N ALA A 247 6.07 -17.14 23.34
CA ALA A 247 6.55 -17.91 24.48
C ALA A 247 6.86 -19.38 24.08
N ASP A 248 7.92 -19.95 24.66
CA ASP A 248 8.39 -21.33 24.42
C ASP A 248 8.87 -21.65 23.00
N SER A 249 9.09 -20.66 22.13
CA SER A 249 9.73 -20.89 20.84
C SER A 249 11.25 -21.11 20.99
N THR A 250 11.77 -22.22 20.46
CA THR A 250 13.22 -22.48 20.36
C THR A 250 13.89 -21.63 19.27
N THR A 251 13.08 -20.87 18.52
CA THR A 251 13.44 -20.03 17.36
C THR A 251 12.80 -18.66 17.51
N ASN A 252 13.54 -17.56 17.30
CA ASN A 252 13.00 -16.20 17.30
C ASN A 252 11.70 -16.10 16.45
N SER A 253 10.54 -16.10 17.09
CA SER A 253 9.24 -16.12 16.43
C SER A 253 8.37 -15.03 17.03
N TYR A 254 7.71 -14.26 16.17
CA TYR A 254 6.94 -13.11 16.59
C TYR A 254 5.49 -13.24 16.12
N GLU A 255 4.61 -12.65 16.90
CA GLU A 255 3.20 -12.51 16.59
C GLU A 255 2.80 -11.04 16.64
N GLU A 256 1.92 -10.65 15.73
CA GLU A 256 1.31 -9.33 15.76
C GLU A 256 0.30 -9.24 16.91
N ILE A 257 0.39 -8.19 17.72
CA ILE A 257 -0.42 -8.05 18.96
C ILE A 257 -1.53 -7.00 18.88
N ALA A 258 -1.51 -6.18 17.85
CA ALA A 258 -2.52 -5.16 17.56
C ALA A 258 -2.58 -4.89 16.06
N VAL A 259 -3.75 -4.45 15.58
CA VAL A 259 -3.98 -4.17 14.16
C VAL A 259 -3.01 -3.08 13.67
N PRO A 260 -2.22 -3.33 12.60
CA PRO A 260 -1.31 -2.35 12.05
C PRO A 260 -2.01 -1.09 11.55
N GLN A 261 -1.26 0.01 11.55
CA GLN A 261 -1.75 1.33 11.10
C GLN A 261 -0.81 1.89 10.04
N CYS A 262 -1.37 2.71 9.15
CA CYS A 262 -0.64 3.44 8.13
C CYS A 262 -1.22 4.84 8.03
N HIS A 263 -0.38 5.85 8.27
CA HIS A 263 -0.77 7.26 8.28
C HIS A 263 -0.03 8.04 7.21
N PHE A 264 -0.74 8.88 6.46
CA PHE A 264 -0.12 9.80 5.52
C PHE A 264 0.40 11.04 6.26
N HIS A 265 1.52 10.87 6.96
CA HIS A 265 2.19 11.92 7.73
C HIS A 265 3.71 11.83 7.62
N GLY A 266 4.24 11.22 6.55
CA GLY A 266 5.69 11.07 6.33
C GLY A 266 6.43 12.39 6.10
N ALA A 267 7.74 12.31 5.83
CA ALA A 267 8.61 13.49 5.68
C ALA A 267 8.20 14.51 4.60
N ILE A 268 7.38 14.13 3.61
CA ILE A 268 6.85 15.08 2.62
C ILE A 268 5.91 16.11 3.24
N PHE A 269 5.19 15.76 4.31
CA PHE A 269 4.22 16.65 4.96
C PHE A 269 4.87 17.86 5.62
N VAL A 270 6.07 17.66 6.16
CA VAL A 270 6.91 18.77 6.65
C VAL A 270 7.20 19.76 5.52
N SER A 271 7.45 19.25 4.31
CA SER A 271 7.72 20.06 3.12
C SER A 271 6.46 20.79 2.62
N LEU A 272 5.30 20.13 2.68
CA LEU A 272 4.01 20.72 2.31
C LEU A 272 3.64 21.86 3.28
N LEU A 273 3.81 21.64 4.59
CA LEU A 273 3.54 22.67 5.59
C LEU A 273 4.53 23.84 5.47
N ALA A 274 5.80 23.56 5.14
CA ALA A 274 6.76 24.61 4.81
C ALA A 274 6.33 25.39 3.56
N LYS A 275 5.87 24.73 2.49
CA LYS A 275 5.36 25.38 1.28
C LYS A 275 4.20 26.32 1.61
N VAL A 276 3.15 25.81 2.26
CA VAL A 276 1.97 26.61 2.65
C VAL A 276 2.35 27.81 3.52
N PHE A 277 3.26 27.60 4.49
CA PHE A 277 3.77 28.70 5.30
C PHE A 277 4.49 29.76 4.44
N LEU A 278 5.36 29.32 3.52
CA LEU A 278 6.16 30.22 2.68
C LEU A 278 5.32 30.99 1.66
N GLU A 279 4.28 30.37 1.08
CA GLU A 279 3.33 31.04 0.18
C GLU A 279 2.67 32.24 0.87
N GLU A 280 2.20 32.06 2.12
CA GLU A 280 1.61 33.14 2.90
C GLU A 280 2.66 34.14 3.40
N PHE A 281 3.82 33.65 3.85
CA PHE A 281 4.88 34.47 4.42
C PHE A 281 5.56 35.38 3.38
N LEU A 282 5.62 34.94 2.13
CA LEU A 282 6.23 35.68 1.01
C LEU A 282 5.20 36.33 0.08
N LYS A 283 3.90 36.27 0.37
CA LYS A 283 2.83 36.70 -0.55
C LYS A 283 2.99 38.12 -1.12
N ASP A 284 3.58 39.03 -0.34
CA ASP A 284 3.80 40.44 -0.69
C ASP A 284 5.27 40.72 -1.04
N SER A 285 6.10 39.68 -1.17
CA SER A 285 7.53 39.75 -1.51
C SER A 285 7.76 39.43 -2.98
N ASP A 286 8.81 40.01 -3.55
CA ASP A 286 9.27 39.69 -4.92
C ASP A 286 9.70 38.22 -5.08
N PHE A 287 9.92 37.50 -3.97
CA PHE A 287 10.34 36.10 -3.93
C PHE A 287 9.16 35.09 -3.82
N VAL A 288 7.91 35.54 -3.96
CA VAL A 288 6.73 34.65 -3.90
C VAL A 288 6.77 33.56 -4.97
N ASP A 289 7.24 33.89 -6.17
CA ASP A 289 7.36 32.94 -7.28
C ASP A 289 8.52 31.94 -7.09
N ASP A 290 9.43 32.21 -6.14
CA ASP A 290 10.57 31.33 -5.82
C ASP A 290 10.26 30.29 -4.74
N VAL A 291 9.04 30.27 -4.19
CA VAL A 291 8.66 29.38 -3.07
C VAL A 291 9.01 27.92 -3.35
N GLU A 292 8.79 27.43 -4.57
CA GLU A 292 9.06 26.04 -4.93
C GLU A 292 10.56 25.71 -4.90
N HIS A 293 11.40 26.63 -5.34
CA HIS A 293 12.85 26.52 -5.24
C HIS A 293 13.33 26.65 -3.78
N ILE A 294 12.76 27.57 -3.00
CA ILE A 294 13.06 27.73 -1.57
C ILE A 294 12.71 26.43 -0.80
N VAL A 295 11.56 25.82 -1.07
CA VAL A 295 11.15 24.54 -0.46
C VAL A 295 12.08 23.41 -0.86
N LYS A 296 12.55 23.38 -2.12
CA LYS A 296 13.58 22.43 -2.56
C LYS A 296 14.86 22.59 -1.74
N CYS A 297 15.38 23.82 -1.61
CA CYS A 297 16.56 24.11 -0.80
C CYS A 297 16.35 23.75 0.69
N PHE A 298 15.17 24.01 1.24
CA PHE A 298 14.79 23.62 2.60
C PHE A 298 14.85 22.10 2.78
N ASN A 299 14.36 21.33 1.81
CA ASN A 299 14.37 19.87 1.86
C ASN A 299 15.78 19.26 1.79
N GLU A 300 16.69 19.89 1.04
CA GLU A 300 18.07 19.43 0.87
C GLU A 300 18.99 19.81 2.03
N THR A 301 18.69 20.91 2.74
CA THR A 301 19.60 21.49 3.73
C THR A 301 19.01 21.58 5.13
N THR A 302 17.93 22.33 5.31
CA THR A 302 17.38 22.69 6.63
C THR A 302 16.60 21.54 7.26
N LYS A 303 15.65 20.94 6.53
CA LYS A 303 14.79 19.86 7.04
C LYS A 303 15.59 18.67 7.59
N PRO A 304 16.60 18.12 6.89
CA PRO A 304 17.34 16.96 7.40
C PRO A 304 18.13 17.28 8.67
N ARG A 305 18.60 18.53 8.84
CA ARG A 305 19.50 18.97 9.92
C ARG A 305 18.79 19.62 11.11
N PHE A 306 17.48 19.85 11.01
CA PHE A 306 16.71 20.50 12.06
C PHE A 306 16.71 19.68 13.35
N ARG A 307 17.03 20.33 14.47
CA ARG A 307 17.27 19.67 15.77
C ARG A 307 16.91 20.51 17.00
N ASN A 308 16.72 21.82 16.85
CA ASN A 308 16.62 22.77 17.94
C ASN A 308 15.58 23.85 17.59
N ILE A 309 14.61 24.07 18.47
CA ILE A 309 13.50 25.03 18.28
C ILE A 309 13.90 26.48 18.62
N GLU A 310 14.88 26.65 19.50
CA GLU A 310 15.41 27.95 19.91
C GLU A 310 16.37 28.56 18.87
N GLU A 311 16.95 27.74 17.99
CA GLU A 311 17.92 28.18 16.97
C GLU A 311 17.22 28.62 15.66
N PRO A 312 17.51 29.81 15.13
CA PRO A 312 17.01 30.22 13.82
C PRO A 312 17.61 29.34 12.72
N GLN A 313 16.80 29.08 11.69
CA GLN A 313 17.16 28.26 10.53
C GLN A 313 17.39 29.16 9.31
N TYR A 314 18.34 28.77 8.46
CA TYR A 314 18.69 29.53 7.25
C TYR A 314 18.54 28.64 6.03
N VAL A 315 17.72 29.07 5.08
CA VAL A 315 17.53 28.41 3.78
C VAL A 315 18.25 29.24 2.72
N LYS A 316 19.40 28.76 2.24
CA LYS A 316 20.11 29.41 1.14
C LYS A 316 19.47 28.99 -0.19
N PHE A 317 18.91 29.95 -0.92
CA PHE A 317 18.22 29.71 -2.19
C PHE A 317 18.71 30.62 -3.32
N GLY A 318 19.16 31.83 -2.99
CA GLY A 318 19.54 32.86 -3.96
C GLY A 318 21.02 33.26 -3.92
N SER A 319 21.31 34.34 -4.62
CA SER A 319 22.59 35.02 -4.74
C SER A 319 22.78 36.10 -3.67
N LEU A 320 23.98 36.71 -3.62
CA LEU A 320 24.28 37.81 -2.69
C LEU A 320 23.42 39.07 -2.91
N ARG A 321 22.81 39.20 -4.10
CA ARG A 321 21.99 40.37 -4.48
C ARG A 321 20.54 40.24 -4.03
N ASP A 322 20.10 39.03 -3.74
CA ASP A 322 18.72 38.73 -3.38
C ASP A 322 18.47 39.08 -1.91
N ASN A 323 17.68 40.12 -1.68
CA ASN A 323 17.43 40.68 -0.36
C ASN A 323 16.00 41.19 -0.27
N ASP A 324 15.31 40.79 0.79
CA ASP A 324 14.04 41.39 1.22
C ASP A 324 14.01 41.37 2.76
N PRO A 325 14.42 42.48 3.41
CA PRO A 325 14.49 42.55 4.85
C PRO A 325 13.13 42.43 5.56
N LEU A 326 12.00 42.69 4.88
CA LEU A 326 10.66 42.62 5.48
C LEU A 326 10.26 41.18 5.80
N VAL A 327 10.73 40.24 4.99
CA VAL A 327 10.52 38.80 5.14
C VAL A 327 11.81 38.05 5.52
N ASN A 328 12.76 38.76 6.14
CA ASN A 328 14.02 38.19 6.63
C ASN A 328 14.89 37.48 5.57
N ILE A 329 14.82 37.92 4.31
CA ILE A 329 15.73 37.48 3.25
C ILE A 329 16.93 38.41 3.21
N ARG A 330 18.13 37.85 3.39
CA ARG A 330 19.39 38.59 3.28
C ARG A 330 20.44 37.73 2.58
N ILE A 331 21.14 38.30 1.60
CA ILE A 331 22.28 37.67 0.92
C ILE A 331 21.86 36.28 0.36
N GLY A 332 20.66 36.21 -0.23
CA GLY A 332 20.10 34.98 -0.81
C GLY A 332 19.73 33.90 0.20
N GLN A 333 19.61 34.26 1.48
CA GLN A 333 19.20 33.35 2.55
C GLN A 333 17.91 33.83 3.21
N LEU A 334 16.91 32.96 3.24
CA LEU A 334 15.71 33.15 4.03
C LEU A 334 15.97 32.66 5.47
N LYS A 335 15.80 33.55 6.45
CA LYS A 335 15.88 33.19 7.87
C LYS A 335 14.48 32.87 8.41
N LEU A 336 14.32 31.65 8.93
CA LEU A 336 13.12 31.17 9.60
C LEU A 336 13.36 31.05 11.11
N ALA A 337 12.34 31.30 11.93
CA ALA A 337 12.40 30.98 13.35
C ALA A 337 12.36 29.46 13.54
N GLY A 338 13.16 28.92 14.47
CA GLY A 338 13.13 27.49 14.79
C GLY A 338 11.75 27.02 15.26
N SER A 339 10.98 27.89 15.93
CA SER A 339 9.59 27.66 16.31
C SER A 339 8.64 27.45 15.14
N ASP A 340 8.88 28.12 14.01
CA ASP A 340 8.03 27.94 12.82
C ASP A 340 8.40 26.65 12.10
N VAL A 341 9.70 26.35 12.00
CA VAL A 341 10.17 25.07 11.44
C VAL A 341 9.66 23.89 12.27
N ALA A 342 9.64 24.00 13.61
CA ALA A 342 9.10 22.96 14.49
C ALA A 342 7.62 22.64 14.21
N LYS A 343 6.78 23.66 13.95
CA LYS A 343 5.36 23.47 13.62
C LYS A 343 5.16 22.61 12.38
N PHE A 344 6.10 22.61 11.43
CA PHE A 344 6.01 21.76 10.24
C PHE A 344 6.15 20.27 10.58
N PHE A 345 6.80 19.93 11.69
CA PHE A 345 6.98 18.54 12.15
C PHE A 345 5.89 18.09 13.14
N GLU A 346 5.23 19.04 13.82
CA GLU A 346 4.26 18.74 14.90
C GLU A 346 3.16 17.75 14.49
N PRO A 347 2.51 17.86 13.31
CA PRO A 347 1.48 16.90 12.91
C PRO A 347 1.99 15.46 12.84
N SER A 348 3.18 15.25 12.27
CA SER A 348 3.81 13.93 12.18
C SER A 348 4.22 13.39 13.56
N ILE A 349 4.80 14.24 14.41
CA ILE A 349 5.21 13.86 15.78
C ILE A 349 3.99 13.44 16.60
N ASN A 350 2.92 14.23 16.55
CA ASN A 350 1.67 13.95 17.26
C ASN A 350 1.01 12.67 16.72
N CYS A 351 0.99 12.49 15.39
CA CYS A 351 0.48 11.29 14.75
C CYS A 351 1.20 10.03 15.27
N ILE A 352 2.53 10.03 15.30
CA ILE A 352 3.31 8.92 15.84
C ILE A 352 2.95 8.66 17.31
N ALA A 353 3.00 9.71 18.15
CA ALA A 353 2.77 9.55 19.58
C ALA A 353 1.37 8.99 19.88
N THR A 354 0.32 9.58 19.31
CA THR A 354 -1.06 9.13 19.50
C THR A 354 -1.25 7.69 19.01
N SER A 355 -0.69 7.35 17.85
CA SER A 355 -0.84 6.02 17.25
C SER A 355 -0.14 4.93 18.06
N VAL A 356 1.07 5.20 18.57
CA VAL A 356 1.78 4.29 19.48
C VAL A 356 0.98 4.07 20.76
N LEU A 357 0.40 5.12 21.34
CA LEU A 357 -0.43 4.97 22.55
C LEU A 357 -1.71 4.19 22.29
N GLU A 358 -2.31 4.32 21.10
CA GLU A 358 -3.44 3.49 20.68
C GLU A 358 -3.06 2.01 20.54
N GLN A 359 -1.88 1.71 19.97
CA GLN A 359 -1.35 0.34 19.93
C GLN A 359 -1.19 -0.22 21.35
N CYS A 360 -0.64 0.57 22.29
CA CYS A 360 -0.54 0.19 23.70
C CYS A 360 -1.91 -0.11 24.35
N ARG A 361 -2.95 0.67 23.99
CA ARG A 361 -4.31 0.51 24.54
C ARG A 361 -5.05 -0.70 23.97
N THR A 362 -4.81 -1.03 22.71
CA THR A 362 -5.54 -2.07 21.96
C THR A 362 -4.83 -3.42 21.95
N SER A 363 -3.53 -3.43 22.23
CA SER A 363 -2.74 -4.64 22.37
C SER A 363 -3.22 -5.51 23.53
N HIS A 364 -3.21 -6.82 23.31
CA HIS A 364 -3.46 -7.82 24.36
C HIS A 364 -2.21 -8.11 25.22
N THR A 365 -1.05 -7.60 24.80
CA THR A 365 0.24 -7.75 25.48
C THR A 365 0.78 -6.38 25.88
N LYS A 366 1.37 -6.26 27.08
CA LYS A 366 1.97 -5.00 27.55
C LYS A 366 3.14 -4.61 26.65
N ILE A 367 3.07 -3.42 26.04
CA ILE A 367 4.16 -2.85 25.23
C ILE A 367 5.09 -2.03 26.13
N ALA A 368 6.40 -2.19 25.94
CA ALA A 368 7.43 -1.44 26.68
C ALA A 368 8.44 -0.72 25.79
N HIS A 369 8.53 -1.11 24.52
CA HIS A 369 9.56 -0.63 23.60
C HIS A 369 8.95 -0.09 22.32
N VAL A 370 9.57 0.95 21.77
CA VAL A 370 9.23 1.54 20.48
C VAL A 370 10.52 1.66 19.67
N VAL A 371 10.54 1.11 18.46
CA VAL A 371 11.68 1.19 17.56
C VAL A 371 11.30 2.06 16.38
N LEU A 372 11.96 3.22 16.26
CA LEU A 372 11.81 4.11 15.11
C LEU A 372 12.82 3.74 14.03
N VAL A 373 12.30 3.55 12.82
CA VAL A 373 13.04 3.24 11.59
C VAL A 373 12.50 4.07 10.44
N GLY A 374 13.11 3.93 9.25
CA GLY A 374 12.78 4.73 8.08
C GLY A 374 13.59 6.02 8.01
N GLY A 375 13.56 6.66 6.83
CA GLY A 375 14.40 7.83 6.56
C GLY A 375 14.01 9.07 7.35
N PHE A 376 12.74 9.21 7.73
CA PHE A 376 12.30 10.34 8.54
C PHE A 376 12.79 10.22 10.00
N ALA A 377 12.86 8.99 10.54
CA ALA A 377 13.41 8.67 11.87
C ALA A 377 14.88 9.06 12.07
N ALA A 378 15.62 9.29 10.97
CA ALA A 378 16.98 9.81 11.04
C ALA A 378 17.06 11.27 11.52
N ASN A 379 15.97 12.05 11.40
CA ASN A 379 15.96 13.44 11.85
C ASN A 379 15.93 13.53 13.40
N ASP A 380 16.87 14.28 13.97
CA ASP A 380 17.05 14.37 15.42
C ASP A 380 15.90 15.12 16.11
N TRP A 381 15.35 16.18 15.50
CA TRP A 381 14.17 16.86 16.08
C TRP A 381 12.98 15.92 16.21
N MET A 382 12.67 15.16 15.15
CA MET A 382 11.57 14.20 15.15
C MET A 382 11.80 13.10 16.19
N PHE A 383 12.98 12.47 16.19
CA PHE A 383 13.31 11.40 17.14
C PHE A 383 13.23 11.88 18.60
N ASN A 384 13.85 13.02 18.91
CA ASN A 384 13.88 13.55 20.28
C ASN A 384 12.48 13.97 20.75
N SER A 385 11.68 14.58 19.87
CA SER A 385 10.32 15.01 20.19
C SER A 385 9.40 13.83 20.48
N VAL A 386 9.41 12.81 19.63
CA VAL A 386 8.65 11.56 19.85
C VAL A 386 9.12 10.87 21.12
N SER A 387 10.43 10.73 21.31
CA SER A 387 11.01 10.10 22.49
C SER A 387 10.57 10.78 23.78
N LYS A 388 10.59 12.12 23.82
CA LYS A 388 10.15 12.92 24.97
C LYS A 388 8.65 12.75 25.28
N LEU A 389 7.81 12.56 24.27
CA LEU A 389 6.37 12.35 24.47
C LEU A 389 6.09 10.94 25.02
N LEU A 390 6.73 9.93 24.44
CA LEU A 390 6.49 8.53 24.79
C LEU A 390 7.17 8.11 26.10
N SER A 391 8.31 8.72 26.46
CA SER A 391 8.99 8.45 27.73
C SER A 391 8.15 8.85 28.95
N LYS A 392 7.21 9.80 28.79
CA LYS A 392 6.23 10.17 29.83
C LYS A 392 5.21 9.06 30.12
N GLN A 393 5.19 8.02 29.31
CA GLN A 393 4.28 6.87 29.39
C GLN A 393 5.06 5.58 29.66
N ASP A 394 6.28 5.70 30.21
CA ASP A 394 7.20 4.58 30.53
C ASP A 394 7.59 3.72 29.32
N LEU A 395 7.54 4.28 28.10
CA LEU A 395 8.00 3.62 26.88
C LEU A 395 9.47 3.95 26.60
N ASN A 396 10.26 2.91 26.32
CA ASN A 396 11.64 3.07 25.90
C ASN A 396 11.73 3.17 24.37
N VAL A 397 12.19 4.32 23.89
CA VAL A 397 12.28 4.62 22.46
C VAL A 397 13.69 4.39 21.94
N LEU A 398 13.80 3.58 20.90
CA LEU A 398 15.06 3.11 20.31
C LEU A 398 15.13 3.50 18.84
N ARG A 399 16.33 3.83 18.37
CA ARG A 399 16.65 4.04 16.95
C ARG A 399 17.87 3.18 16.62
N PRO A 400 17.81 2.24 15.66
CA PRO A 400 18.97 1.44 15.27
C PRO A 400 20.12 2.34 14.77
N GLU A 401 21.35 2.03 15.18
CA GLU A 401 22.55 2.81 14.84
C GLU A 401 22.95 2.69 13.36
N ASN A 402 22.73 1.51 12.76
CA ASN A 402 23.06 1.23 11.37
C ASN A 402 21.98 1.79 10.43
N HIS A 403 22.41 2.59 9.44
CA HIS A 403 21.67 3.07 8.26
C HIS A 403 20.17 2.72 8.22
N VAL A 404 19.35 3.38 9.06
CA VAL A 404 17.88 3.18 9.12
C VAL A 404 17.19 3.32 7.76
N ASN A 405 17.86 4.00 6.82
CA ASN A 405 17.42 4.16 5.44
C ASN A 405 17.33 2.83 4.67
N LYS A 406 18.05 1.76 5.02
CA LYS A 406 17.99 0.43 4.38
C LYS A 406 17.06 -0.57 5.04
N ALA A 407 16.43 -0.18 6.15
CA ALA A 407 15.73 -1.12 7.03
C ALA A 407 14.72 -1.99 6.26
N VAL A 408 13.94 -1.37 5.38
CA VAL A 408 12.90 -2.07 4.62
C VAL A 408 13.47 -3.05 3.59
N SER A 409 14.45 -2.67 2.76
CA SER A 409 14.96 -3.57 1.72
C SER A 409 15.76 -4.74 2.31
N ASP A 410 16.58 -4.51 3.33
CA ASP A 410 17.30 -5.59 4.04
C ASP A 410 16.32 -6.48 4.82
N GLY A 411 15.34 -5.84 5.47
CA GLY A 411 14.23 -6.49 6.15
C GLY A 411 13.35 -7.34 5.24
N ALA A 412 13.19 -6.96 3.98
CA ALA A 412 12.43 -7.72 2.99
C ALA A 412 13.16 -9.00 2.55
N ILE A 413 14.49 -8.96 2.41
CA ILE A 413 15.29 -10.18 2.20
C ILE A 413 15.23 -11.07 3.44
N SER A 414 15.35 -10.48 4.63
CA SER A 414 15.19 -11.18 5.92
C SER A 414 13.83 -11.88 6.01
N PHE A 415 12.75 -11.20 5.62
CA PHE A 415 11.39 -11.75 5.58
C PHE A 415 11.33 -13.01 4.72
N TYR A 416 11.90 -12.95 3.51
CA TYR A 416 11.94 -14.08 2.59
C TYR A 416 12.78 -15.26 3.14
N LEU A 417 13.86 -14.99 3.86
CA LEU A 417 14.78 -16.02 4.34
C LEU A 417 14.36 -16.65 5.68
N ASP A 418 13.84 -15.84 6.59
CA ASP A 418 13.79 -16.18 8.01
C ASP A 418 12.37 -16.47 8.52
N HIS A 419 11.33 -15.87 7.92
CA HIS A 419 9.93 -16.04 8.32
C HIS A 419 9.69 -15.92 9.83
N PHE A 420 10.17 -14.84 10.45
CA PHE A 420 10.10 -14.64 11.90
C PHE A 420 8.65 -14.39 12.37
N VAL A 421 7.81 -13.73 11.56
CA VAL A 421 6.41 -13.49 11.91
C VAL A 421 5.55 -14.69 11.53
N ARG A 422 4.95 -15.34 12.53
CA ARG A 422 4.16 -16.58 12.35
C ARG A 422 2.66 -16.36 12.40
N SER A 423 2.23 -15.29 13.06
CA SER A 423 0.83 -14.98 13.30
C SER A 423 0.52 -13.49 13.13
N ARG A 424 -0.67 -13.19 12.61
CA ARG A 424 -1.18 -11.82 12.34
C ARG A 424 -2.56 -11.58 12.94
N VAL A 425 -3.01 -10.34 13.04
CA VAL A 425 -4.37 -10.01 13.46
C VAL A 425 -5.24 -9.67 12.24
N SER A 426 -6.40 -10.32 12.10
CA SER A 426 -7.33 -10.03 11.01
C SER A 426 -7.92 -8.61 11.14
N ARG A 427 -7.69 -7.75 10.14
CA ARG A 427 -8.23 -6.38 10.13
C ARG A 427 -9.75 -6.31 9.93
N LEU A 428 -10.28 -7.24 9.14
CA LEU A 428 -11.68 -7.30 8.72
C LEU A 428 -12.25 -8.70 8.98
N ALA A 429 -13.58 -8.81 8.98
CA ALA A 429 -14.24 -10.10 8.93
C ALA A 429 -14.43 -10.52 7.46
N TYR A 430 -14.11 -11.78 7.13
CA TYR A 430 -14.20 -12.33 5.79
C TYR A 430 -15.18 -13.51 5.77
N GLY A 431 -15.89 -13.67 4.65
CA GLY A 431 -16.99 -14.61 4.54
C GLY A 431 -17.55 -14.71 3.13
N THR A 432 -18.74 -15.30 3.03
CA THR A 432 -19.54 -15.38 1.80
C THR A 432 -20.99 -15.01 2.12
N MET A 433 -21.69 -14.46 1.13
CA MET A 433 -23.15 -14.34 1.19
C MET A 433 -23.80 -15.68 0.88
N GLY A 434 -24.98 -15.92 1.46
CA GLY A 434 -25.73 -17.15 1.25
C GLY A 434 -27.15 -17.07 1.80
N ALA A 435 -27.77 -18.23 2.01
CA ALA A 435 -29.11 -18.35 2.54
C ALA A 435 -29.17 -19.24 3.78
N ARG A 436 -30.06 -18.92 4.71
CA ARG A 436 -30.29 -19.70 5.95
C ARG A 436 -31.67 -20.33 5.95
N ALA A 437 -31.79 -21.49 6.60
CA ALA A 437 -33.08 -22.13 6.85
C ALA A 437 -34.03 -21.18 7.58
N TYR A 438 -35.26 -21.03 7.09
CA TYR A 438 -36.24 -20.18 7.72
C TYR A 438 -36.67 -20.72 9.08
N ALA A 439 -36.46 -19.90 10.12
CA ALA A 439 -36.92 -20.16 11.48
C ALA A 439 -38.10 -19.23 11.79
N PRO A 440 -39.36 -19.72 11.83
CA PRO A 440 -40.52 -18.86 12.05
C PRO A 440 -40.54 -18.19 13.43
N TRP A 441 -39.80 -18.71 14.41
CA TRP A 441 -39.63 -18.11 15.73
C TRP A 441 -38.62 -16.96 15.76
N ASP A 442 -37.74 -16.85 14.77
CA ASP A 442 -36.76 -15.78 14.69
C ASP A 442 -37.37 -14.49 14.10
N ALA A 443 -37.25 -13.37 14.83
CA ALA A 443 -37.80 -12.09 14.42
C ALA A 443 -37.15 -11.54 13.15
N GLU A 444 -35.83 -11.72 12.99
CA GLU A 444 -35.08 -11.26 11.82
C GLU A 444 -35.47 -12.05 10.56
N HIS A 445 -35.78 -13.34 10.73
CA HIS A 445 -36.29 -14.17 9.64
C HIS A 445 -37.70 -13.73 9.23
N ARG A 446 -38.59 -13.44 10.19
CA ARG A 446 -39.94 -12.93 9.90
C ARG A 446 -39.90 -11.57 9.21
N ALA A 447 -39.00 -10.67 9.61
CA ALA A 447 -38.82 -9.38 8.95
C ALA A 447 -38.45 -9.50 7.46
N ARG A 448 -37.80 -10.62 7.07
CA ARG A 448 -37.35 -10.94 5.71
C ARG A 448 -38.26 -11.93 4.99
N GLN A 449 -39.55 -11.98 5.37
CA GLN A 449 -40.51 -12.89 4.74
C GLN A 449 -40.62 -12.69 3.21
N LYS A 450 -40.36 -11.47 2.72
CA LYS A 450 -40.32 -11.14 1.29
C LYS A 450 -39.14 -11.78 0.53
N ASP A 451 -38.07 -12.12 1.25
CA ASP A 451 -36.83 -12.69 0.70
C ASP A 451 -36.79 -14.22 0.85
N LEU A 452 -37.93 -14.83 1.18
CA LEU A 452 -38.08 -16.27 1.29
C LEU A 452 -38.16 -16.92 -0.08
N TYR A 453 -37.44 -18.02 -0.23
CA TYR A 453 -37.58 -18.90 -1.39
C TYR A 453 -37.51 -20.36 -0.98
N ARG A 454 -38.04 -21.23 -1.84
CA ARG A 454 -37.98 -22.68 -1.66
C ARG A 454 -36.82 -23.24 -2.47
N SER A 455 -35.90 -23.91 -1.79
CA SER A 455 -34.72 -24.56 -2.38
C SER A 455 -35.10 -25.76 -3.28
N ALA A 456 -34.12 -26.40 -3.93
CA ALA A 456 -34.39 -27.60 -4.74
C ALA A 456 -34.70 -28.81 -3.85
N SER A 457 -34.11 -28.88 -2.66
CA SER A 457 -34.45 -29.84 -1.60
C SER A 457 -35.85 -29.62 -1.00
N GLY A 458 -36.49 -28.49 -1.31
CA GLY A 458 -37.83 -28.15 -0.83
C GLY A 458 -37.83 -27.41 0.52
N GLN A 459 -36.66 -27.11 1.07
CA GLN A 459 -36.52 -26.32 2.30
C GLN A 459 -36.87 -24.85 2.04
N LEU A 460 -37.44 -24.18 3.05
CA LEU A 460 -37.71 -22.76 2.99
C LEU A 460 -36.48 -22.00 3.52
N LEU A 461 -35.89 -21.14 2.71
CA LEU A 461 -34.65 -20.41 3.00
C LEU A 461 -34.88 -18.89 2.92
N VAL A 462 -34.10 -18.12 3.69
CA VAL A 462 -34.01 -16.66 3.63
C VAL A 462 -32.65 -16.28 3.03
N SER A 463 -32.62 -15.51 1.94
CA SER A 463 -31.38 -15.05 1.29
C SER A 463 -30.75 -13.83 1.98
N GLY A 464 -29.48 -13.52 1.64
CA GLY A 464 -28.79 -12.30 2.11
C GLY A 464 -28.12 -12.45 3.48
N ALA A 465 -27.89 -13.68 3.92
CA ALA A 465 -27.16 -13.96 5.15
C ALA A 465 -25.65 -13.94 4.91
N PHE A 466 -24.91 -13.26 5.77
CA PHE A 466 -23.46 -13.31 5.76
C PHE A 466 -22.97 -14.47 6.64
N PHE A 467 -22.11 -15.32 6.07
CA PHE A 467 -21.45 -16.41 6.77
C PHE A 467 -19.99 -16.06 6.96
N ILE A 468 -19.55 -15.98 8.22
CA ILE A 468 -18.19 -15.57 8.59
C ILE A 468 -17.27 -16.78 8.56
N ALA A 469 -16.18 -16.69 7.79
CA ALA A 469 -15.10 -17.67 7.75
C ALA A 469 -14.03 -17.27 8.76
N LEU A 470 -13.61 -16.01 8.68
CA LEU A 470 -12.58 -15.40 9.51
C LEU A 470 -13.17 -14.17 10.19
N PRO A 471 -13.33 -14.17 11.53
CA PRO A 471 -13.79 -12.99 12.25
C PRO A 471 -12.75 -11.87 12.25
N LYS A 472 -13.19 -10.65 12.57
CA LYS A 472 -12.35 -9.47 12.76
C LYS A 472 -11.58 -9.54 14.09
N ASN A 473 -10.38 -8.97 14.14
CA ASN A 473 -9.50 -8.88 15.32
C ASN A 473 -9.12 -10.25 15.91
N VAL A 474 -8.97 -11.27 15.07
CA VAL A 474 -8.56 -12.61 15.48
C VAL A 474 -7.13 -12.85 15.06
N GLN A 475 -6.35 -13.46 15.94
CA GLN A 475 -4.99 -13.90 15.63
C GLN A 475 -5.02 -15.13 14.72
N VAL A 476 -4.26 -15.06 13.63
CA VAL A 476 -4.22 -16.04 12.55
C VAL A 476 -2.78 -16.47 12.30
N SER A 477 -2.50 -17.77 12.38
CA SER A 477 -1.20 -18.31 11.97
C SER A 477 -1.15 -18.54 10.46
N GLU A 478 0.04 -18.44 9.87
CA GLU A 478 0.29 -18.64 8.42
C GLU A 478 -0.23 -19.98 7.87
N THR A 479 -0.25 -21.01 8.72
CA THR A 479 -0.68 -22.36 8.36
C THR A 479 -2.16 -22.64 8.60
N LYS A 480 -2.90 -21.71 9.24
CA LYS A 480 -4.28 -21.95 9.65
C LYS A 480 -5.24 -21.65 8.51
N GLU A 481 -6.01 -22.67 8.14
CA GLU A 481 -7.12 -22.53 7.21
C GLU A 481 -8.39 -22.11 7.97
N PHE A 482 -9.14 -21.19 7.37
CA PHE A 482 -10.50 -20.86 7.80
C PHE A 482 -11.46 -21.39 6.75
N ARG A 483 -12.53 -22.04 7.21
CA ARG A 483 -13.45 -22.75 6.32
C ARG A 483 -14.89 -22.42 6.64
N ILE A 484 -15.70 -22.32 5.60
CA ILE A 484 -17.16 -22.38 5.69
C ILE A 484 -17.63 -23.44 4.73
N SER A 485 -18.39 -24.40 5.24
CA SER A 485 -19.08 -25.39 4.41
C SER A 485 -20.35 -24.78 3.82
N MET A 486 -20.48 -24.92 2.52
CA MET A 486 -21.56 -24.41 1.70
C MET A 486 -22.15 -25.55 0.88
N VAL A 487 -23.41 -25.40 0.50
CA VAL A 487 -24.14 -26.37 -0.32
C VAL A 487 -24.71 -25.65 -1.52
N GLN A 488 -24.47 -26.19 -2.70
CA GLN A 488 -25.15 -25.77 -3.93
C GLN A 488 -26.19 -26.84 -4.33
N GLU A 489 -27.42 -26.41 -4.53
CA GLU A 489 -28.52 -27.28 -4.96
C GLU A 489 -29.01 -26.91 -6.37
N ALA A 490 -29.43 -27.90 -7.14
CA ALA A 490 -30.10 -27.71 -8.43
C ALA A 490 -31.19 -28.74 -8.69
N ARG A 491 -32.25 -28.33 -9.41
CA ARG A 491 -33.36 -29.22 -9.81
C ARG A 491 -33.02 -30.14 -10.99
N TYR A 492 -32.05 -29.76 -11.80
CA TYR A 492 -31.65 -30.49 -13.00
C TYR A 492 -30.14 -30.73 -12.98
N ARG A 493 -29.70 -31.85 -13.57
CA ARG A 493 -28.28 -32.24 -13.63
C ARG A 493 -27.41 -31.29 -14.44
N MET A 494 -28.01 -30.34 -15.17
CA MET A 494 -27.32 -29.22 -15.82
C MET A 494 -26.84 -28.17 -14.80
N LEU A 495 -26.20 -28.63 -13.72
CA LEU A 495 -25.35 -27.74 -12.95
C LEU A 495 -24.24 -27.26 -13.89
N SER A 496 -23.93 -25.96 -13.79
CA SER A 496 -22.63 -25.43 -14.20
C SER A 496 -21.57 -26.45 -13.76
N SER A 497 -20.74 -26.93 -14.69
CA SER A 497 -19.63 -27.86 -14.39
C SER A 497 -18.67 -27.31 -13.33
N SER A 498 -18.82 -26.04 -12.95
CA SER A 498 -18.10 -25.36 -11.89
C SER A 498 -19.02 -24.79 -10.80
N ILE A 499 -18.58 -24.89 -9.54
CA ILE A 499 -19.11 -24.05 -8.46
C ILE A 499 -18.42 -22.70 -8.53
N THR A 500 -19.16 -21.63 -8.24
CA THR A 500 -18.61 -20.30 -7.98
C THR A 500 -19.05 -19.85 -6.59
N CYS A 501 -18.14 -19.30 -5.82
CA CYS A 501 -18.41 -18.75 -4.50
C CYS A 501 -17.81 -17.34 -4.41
N GLU A 502 -18.60 -16.41 -3.91
CA GLU A 502 -18.21 -15.02 -3.75
C GLU A 502 -17.55 -14.82 -2.39
N VAL A 503 -16.37 -14.21 -2.38
CA VAL A 503 -15.67 -13.83 -1.16
C VAL A 503 -16.00 -12.39 -0.83
N TRP A 504 -16.45 -12.14 0.38
CA TRP A 504 -16.89 -10.83 0.88
C TRP A 504 -16.16 -10.46 2.17
N CYS A 505 -16.03 -9.17 2.46
CA CYS A 505 -15.63 -8.67 3.77
C CYS A 505 -16.61 -7.66 4.37
N TYR A 506 -16.49 -7.45 5.68
CA TYR A 506 -17.24 -6.45 6.44
C TYR A 506 -16.31 -5.39 7.05
N ARG A 507 -16.61 -4.11 6.77
CA ARG A 507 -15.81 -2.92 7.12
C ARG A 507 -16.37 -2.10 8.28
N GLY A 508 -17.43 -2.57 8.94
CA GLY A 508 -17.96 -1.86 10.11
C GLY A 508 -17.03 -1.90 11.32
N MET A 509 -17.26 -0.98 12.27
CA MET A 509 -16.50 -0.91 13.51
C MET A 509 -16.70 -2.15 14.40
N GLY A 510 -17.95 -2.61 14.54
CA GLY A 510 -18.33 -3.77 15.35
C GLY A 510 -18.26 -5.12 14.61
N PRO A 511 -18.81 -6.20 15.21
CA PRO A 511 -18.98 -7.46 14.50
C PRO A 511 -19.91 -7.30 13.28
N PRO A 512 -19.72 -8.11 12.22
CA PRO A 512 -20.63 -8.10 11.09
C PRO A 512 -22.05 -8.50 11.53
N PRO A 513 -23.09 -7.79 11.07
CA PRO A 513 -24.46 -8.27 11.27
C PRO A 513 -24.66 -9.58 10.52
N GLN A 514 -25.67 -10.35 10.94
CA GLN A 514 -26.01 -11.62 10.30
C GLN A 514 -26.53 -11.44 8.87
N TRP A 515 -27.11 -10.28 8.56
CA TRP A 515 -27.76 -9.99 7.29
C TRP A 515 -27.11 -8.78 6.62
N GLU A 516 -26.98 -8.86 5.30
CA GLU A 516 -26.34 -7.84 4.48
C GLU A 516 -27.00 -6.46 4.61
N ASP A 517 -28.34 -6.43 4.61
CA ASP A 517 -29.15 -5.22 4.65
C ASP A 517 -28.97 -4.40 5.94
N LEU A 518 -28.66 -5.07 7.06
CA LEU A 518 -28.33 -4.40 8.33
C LEU A 518 -26.95 -3.74 8.32
N GLY A 519 -26.08 -4.17 7.40
CA GLY A 519 -24.74 -3.64 7.20
C GLY A 519 -24.62 -2.82 5.91
N ALA A 520 -25.71 -2.21 5.43
CA ALA A 520 -25.74 -1.50 4.16
C ALA A 520 -24.53 -0.57 3.97
N GLY A 521 -23.82 -0.75 2.85
CA GLY A 521 -22.61 0.00 2.49
C GLY A 521 -21.33 -0.39 3.25
N LYS A 522 -21.38 -1.38 4.15
CA LYS A 522 -20.22 -1.88 4.92
C LYS A 522 -19.72 -3.25 4.46
N PHE A 523 -20.51 -3.96 3.65
CA PHE A 523 -20.07 -5.17 2.98
C PHE A 523 -19.42 -4.84 1.64
N SER A 524 -18.40 -5.60 1.28
CA SER A 524 -17.72 -5.42 0.01
C SER A 524 -17.32 -6.75 -0.57
N HIS A 525 -17.73 -6.96 -1.82
CA HIS A 525 -17.33 -8.10 -2.61
C HIS A 525 -15.84 -7.97 -2.90
N LEU A 526 -15.10 -9.07 -2.79
CA LEU A 526 -13.65 -9.11 -2.99
C LEU A 526 -13.31 -9.86 -4.29
N CYS A 527 -13.73 -11.11 -4.39
CA CYS A 527 -13.50 -11.89 -5.61
C CYS A 527 -14.41 -13.10 -5.70
N ASP A 528 -14.53 -13.62 -6.92
CA ASP A 528 -15.16 -14.93 -7.15
C ASP A 528 -14.09 -16.01 -7.26
N ILE A 529 -14.25 -17.07 -6.46
CA ILE A 529 -13.49 -18.32 -6.59
C ILE A 529 -14.35 -19.36 -7.29
N SER A 530 -13.74 -20.18 -8.14
CA SER A 530 -14.46 -21.25 -8.83
C SER A 530 -13.64 -22.53 -8.91
N ALA A 531 -14.33 -23.65 -8.99
CA ALA A 531 -13.73 -24.96 -9.16
C ALA A 531 -14.61 -25.84 -10.04
N ASN A 532 -14.00 -26.59 -10.96
CA ASN A 532 -14.72 -27.61 -11.72
C ASN A 532 -14.97 -28.82 -10.82
N VAL A 533 -16.24 -29.13 -10.63
CA VAL A 533 -16.71 -30.18 -9.73
C VAL A 533 -17.78 -31.03 -10.42
N SER A 534 -17.75 -31.10 -11.74
CA SER A 534 -18.70 -31.88 -12.56
C SER A 534 -18.77 -33.37 -12.19
N HIS A 535 -17.73 -33.91 -11.55
CA HIS A 535 -17.60 -35.32 -11.17
C HIS A 535 -18.18 -35.69 -9.79
N VAL A 536 -18.65 -34.71 -9.02
CA VAL A 536 -19.00 -34.89 -7.59
C VAL A 536 -20.44 -34.53 -7.24
N ILE A 537 -21.29 -34.36 -8.26
CA ILE A 537 -22.71 -34.05 -8.10
C ILE A 537 -23.47 -35.29 -7.62
N GLN A 538 -24.16 -35.20 -6.48
CA GLN A 538 -24.92 -36.31 -5.92
C GLN A 538 -26.44 -36.12 -6.12
N PRO A 539 -27.16 -37.12 -6.65
CA PRO A 539 -28.62 -37.09 -6.66
C PRO A 539 -29.16 -37.32 -5.24
N ARG A 540 -30.15 -36.53 -4.86
CA ARG A 540 -30.85 -36.57 -3.57
C ARG A 540 -32.37 -36.55 -3.80
N ILE A 541 -33.13 -36.96 -2.80
CA ILE A 541 -34.60 -36.85 -2.78
C ILE A 541 -34.96 -35.74 -1.79
N GLY A 542 -35.67 -34.72 -2.26
CA GLY A 542 -36.09 -33.57 -1.45
C GLY A 542 -37.30 -33.88 -0.57
N LEU A 543 -37.65 -32.92 0.29
CA LEU A 543 -38.80 -33.00 1.21
C LEU A 543 -40.14 -33.20 0.49
N THR A 544 -40.22 -32.81 -0.78
CA THR A 544 -41.41 -32.96 -1.64
C THR A 544 -41.42 -34.26 -2.44
N GLY A 545 -40.44 -35.15 -2.21
CA GLY A 545 -40.26 -36.40 -2.97
C GLY A 545 -39.65 -36.22 -4.37
N GLN A 546 -39.37 -34.97 -4.78
CA GLN A 546 -38.71 -34.68 -6.05
C GLN A 546 -37.20 -34.93 -5.97
N MET A 547 -36.62 -35.46 -7.04
CA MET A 547 -35.18 -35.60 -7.16
C MET A 547 -34.55 -34.21 -7.36
N TYR A 548 -33.46 -33.95 -6.65
CA TYR A 548 -32.59 -32.79 -6.87
C TYR A 548 -31.13 -33.24 -6.83
N TYR A 549 -30.24 -32.32 -7.17
CA TYR A 549 -28.81 -32.52 -7.15
C TYR A 549 -28.18 -31.58 -6.14
N GLU A 550 -27.26 -32.12 -5.36
CA GLU A 550 -26.58 -31.42 -4.27
C GLU A 550 -25.08 -31.51 -4.48
N GLN A 551 -24.39 -30.44 -4.07
CA GLN A 551 -22.95 -30.44 -4.00
C GLN A 551 -22.44 -29.69 -2.78
N ASP A 552 -21.74 -30.43 -1.93
CA ASP A 552 -21.05 -29.90 -0.75
C ASP A 552 -19.66 -29.40 -1.13
N PHE A 553 -19.32 -28.22 -0.66
CA PHE A 553 -17.99 -27.65 -0.82
C PHE A 553 -17.64 -26.75 0.36
N ASP A 554 -16.35 -26.57 0.60
CA ASP A 554 -15.85 -25.58 1.55
C ASP A 554 -15.29 -24.39 0.76
N MET A 555 -15.68 -23.17 1.16
CA MET A 555 -14.85 -22.00 0.91
C MET A 555 -13.71 -22.02 1.91
N VAL A 556 -12.48 -22.09 1.43
CA VAL A 556 -11.26 -22.12 2.24
C VAL A 556 -10.52 -20.79 2.08
N LEU A 557 -10.33 -20.07 3.18
CA LEU A 557 -9.46 -18.91 3.26
C LEU A 557 -8.11 -19.30 3.85
N LEU A 558 -7.06 -18.92 3.15
CA LEU A 558 -5.66 -19.09 3.50
C LEU A 558 -5.10 -17.70 3.79
N PHE A 559 -4.91 -17.39 5.06
CA PHE A 559 -4.20 -16.19 5.48
C PHE A 559 -2.70 -16.50 5.38
N GLY A 560 -2.10 -16.27 4.21
CA GLY A 560 -0.66 -16.41 4.05
C GLY A 560 0.10 -15.35 4.85
N LEU A 561 1.41 -15.21 4.60
CA LEU A 561 2.19 -14.12 5.20
C LEU A 561 1.55 -12.78 4.81
N THR A 562 1.60 -12.34 3.57
CA THR A 562 1.15 -10.98 3.20
C THR A 562 -0.06 -10.92 2.29
N GLU A 563 -0.55 -12.07 1.82
CA GLU A 563 -1.69 -12.16 0.90
C GLU A 563 -2.73 -13.14 1.43
N LEU A 564 -3.99 -12.70 1.44
CA LEU A 564 -5.14 -13.57 1.64
C LEU A 564 -5.42 -14.31 0.34
N LYS A 565 -5.51 -15.64 0.40
CA LYS A 565 -5.95 -16.48 -0.73
C LYS A 565 -7.25 -17.17 -0.38
N ALA A 566 -8.09 -17.37 -1.37
CA ALA A 566 -9.34 -18.13 -1.26
C ALA A 566 -9.37 -19.23 -2.31
N GLN A 567 -9.95 -20.38 -1.96
CA GLN A 567 -10.14 -21.49 -2.89
C GLN A 567 -11.34 -22.33 -2.47
N ILE A 568 -11.84 -23.13 -3.40
CA ILE A 568 -12.88 -24.11 -3.12
C ILE A 568 -12.23 -25.45 -2.83
N ALA A 569 -12.65 -26.12 -1.75
CA ALA A 569 -12.32 -27.51 -1.47
C ALA A 569 -13.60 -28.37 -1.50
N TRP A 570 -13.48 -29.61 -1.95
CA TRP A 570 -14.59 -30.56 -1.99
C TRP A 570 -14.09 -31.98 -1.74
N LYS A 571 -14.99 -32.94 -1.51
CA LYS A 571 -14.64 -34.35 -1.37
C LYS A 571 -15.06 -35.15 -2.59
N GLU A 572 -14.11 -35.83 -3.21
CA GLU A 572 -14.34 -36.78 -4.30
C GLU A 572 -13.94 -38.18 -3.81
N ASN A 573 -14.91 -39.11 -3.74
CA ASN A 573 -14.71 -40.47 -3.21
C ASN A 573 -14.07 -40.48 -1.80
N GLY A 574 -14.44 -39.52 -0.95
CA GLY A 574 -13.90 -39.36 0.41
C GLY A 574 -12.54 -38.67 0.49
N VAL A 575 -11.90 -38.36 -0.63
CA VAL A 575 -10.60 -37.66 -0.69
C VAL A 575 -10.84 -36.18 -0.95
N GLU A 576 -10.20 -35.31 -0.16
CA GLU A 576 -10.26 -33.87 -0.39
C GLU A 576 -9.54 -33.49 -1.69
N LYS A 577 -10.22 -32.67 -2.48
CA LYS A 577 -9.72 -32.02 -3.69
C LYS A 577 -9.86 -30.51 -3.52
N ARG A 578 -9.05 -29.77 -4.26
CA ARG A 578 -8.98 -28.30 -4.16
C ARG A 578 -8.91 -27.69 -5.55
N GLY A 579 -9.59 -26.58 -5.70
CA GLY A 579 -9.57 -25.75 -6.90
C GLY A 579 -8.33 -24.85 -6.91
N PRO A 580 -8.14 -24.07 -7.99
CA PRO A 580 -7.10 -23.05 -8.01
C PRO A 580 -7.34 -22.03 -6.90
N ALA A 581 -6.27 -21.67 -6.19
CA ALA A 581 -6.31 -20.59 -5.22
C ALA A 581 -6.27 -19.25 -5.93
N LYS A 582 -7.19 -18.36 -5.58
CA LYS A 582 -7.21 -16.97 -6.04
C LYS A 582 -6.77 -16.07 -4.90
N ILE A 583 -5.88 -15.14 -5.18
CA ILE A 583 -5.57 -14.08 -4.22
C ILE A 583 -6.84 -13.21 -4.10
N VAL A 584 -7.24 -12.95 -2.87
CA VAL A 584 -8.43 -12.17 -2.56
C VAL A 584 -8.06 -10.70 -2.67
N TYR A 585 -8.58 -10.07 -3.72
CA TYR A 585 -8.35 -8.66 -4.00
C TYR A 585 -9.56 -7.84 -3.58
N ASP A 586 -9.34 -6.59 -3.22
CA ASP A 586 -10.42 -5.64 -2.95
C ASP A 586 -10.72 -4.87 -4.25
N PRO A 587 -11.90 -5.00 -4.86
CA PRO A 587 -12.30 -4.13 -5.94
C PRO A 587 -12.69 -2.77 -5.36
N VAL A 588 -12.12 -1.72 -5.93
CA VAL A 588 -12.54 -0.34 -5.67
C VAL A 588 -14.05 -0.25 -5.83
N SER A 589 -14.77 0.06 -4.75
CA SER A 589 -16.11 0.61 -4.88
C SER A 589 -15.96 2.01 -5.46
N ASP A 590 -16.08 2.16 -6.77
CA ASP A 590 -16.53 3.42 -7.34
C ASP A 590 -17.96 3.61 -6.84
N ALA A 591 -18.12 4.15 -5.63
CA ALA A 591 -19.39 4.70 -5.24
C ALA A 591 -19.68 5.82 -6.26
N PRO A 592 -20.83 5.79 -6.94
CA PRO A 592 -21.15 6.83 -7.90
C PRO A 592 -21.05 8.17 -7.18
N GLY A 593 -20.16 9.02 -7.71
CA GLY A 593 -20.04 10.39 -7.26
C GLY A 593 -21.42 11.01 -7.24
N ASP A 594 -21.67 11.75 -6.16
CA ASP A 594 -22.78 12.66 -5.96
C ASP A 594 -23.14 13.30 -7.31
N THR A 595 -24.19 12.77 -7.96
CA THR A 595 -24.70 13.35 -9.20
C THR A 595 -25.30 14.67 -8.81
N THR A 596 -24.56 15.74 -9.05
CA THR A 596 -25.14 17.07 -9.16
C THR A 596 -26.30 16.94 -10.16
N PRO A 597 -27.53 17.34 -9.82
CA PRO A 597 -28.67 17.09 -10.68
C PRO A 597 -28.42 17.80 -12.01
N THR A 598 -28.28 17.02 -13.07
CA THR A 598 -28.41 17.53 -14.43
C THR A 598 -29.84 18.02 -14.53
N LEU A 599 -30.02 19.35 -14.54
CA LEU A 599 -31.31 19.98 -14.87
C LEU A 599 -31.68 19.55 -16.30
N LEU A 600 -32.47 18.48 -16.38
CA LEU A 600 -33.21 18.15 -17.60
C LEU A 600 -34.20 19.30 -17.86
N PRO A 601 -34.32 19.78 -19.11
CA PRO A 601 -35.34 20.76 -19.46
C PRO A 601 -36.73 20.15 -19.27
N PRO A 602 -37.73 20.94 -18.86
CA PRO A 602 -39.07 20.42 -18.57
C PRO A 602 -39.73 19.84 -19.84
N PRO A 603 -40.58 18.81 -19.68
CA PRO A 603 -41.25 18.16 -20.80
C PRO A 603 -42.28 19.10 -21.46
N PRO A 604 -42.55 18.93 -22.76
CA PRO A 604 -43.48 19.78 -23.49
C PRO A 604 -44.93 19.51 -23.03
N THR A 605 -45.61 20.56 -22.60
CA THR A 605 -47.04 20.55 -22.34
C THR A 605 -47.80 20.65 -23.66
N ASN A 606 -48.59 19.61 -23.96
CA ASN A 606 -49.59 19.65 -25.02
C ASN A 606 -50.75 20.55 -24.61
N SER A 607 -50.99 21.63 -25.35
CA SER A 607 -52.32 22.22 -25.50
C SER A 607 -52.55 22.66 -26.95
N HIS A 608 -53.72 22.28 -27.44
CA HIS A 608 -54.22 22.38 -28.82
C HIS A 608 -54.57 23.83 -29.26
N PRO A 609 -54.93 24.05 -30.55
CA PRO A 609 -54.60 25.27 -31.29
C PRO A 609 -55.76 26.27 -31.40
N SER A 610 -55.41 27.55 -31.54
CA SER A 610 -56.13 28.59 -32.29
C SER A 610 -55.14 29.75 -32.42
N GLY A 611 -54.73 30.22 -33.59
CA GLY A 611 -55.51 30.83 -34.67
C GLY A 611 -54.93 32.23 -34.90
N GLY A 612 -54.57 32.57 -36.15
CA GLY A 612 -54.31 33.97 -36.55
C GLY A 612 -52.87 34.32 -36.96
N SER A 613 -52.67 34.37 -38.29
CA SER A 613 -51.66 35.18 -39.01
C SER A 613 -52.03 36.68 -38.95
N PRO A 614 -51.32 37.65 -39.57
CA PRO A 614 -49.89 37.86 -39.88
C PRO A 614 -49.38 39.20 -39.27
N PHE A 615 -48.11 39.58 -39.48
CA PHE A 615 -47.67 40.90 -40.00
C PHE A 615 -46.14 41.08 -39.84
N SER A 616 -45.43 41.19 -40.97
CA SER A 616 -44.17 41.95 -41.14
C SER A 616 -44.48 43.47 -41.06
N PRO A 617 -43.54 44.44 -40.91
CA PRO A 617 -42.21 44.44 -41.55
C PRO A 617 -41.04 45.28 -40.95
N SER A 618 -39.85 45.01 -41.49
CA SER A 618 -38.84 46.00 -41.96
C SER A 618 -37.88 46.78 -41.03
N LYS A 619 -36.61 46.70 -41.45
CA LYS A 619 -35.63 47.79 -41.75
C LYS A 619 -34.93 48.54 -40.59
N LYS A 620 -33.60 48.36 -40.52
CA LYS A 620 -32.49 49.33 -40.81
C LYS A 620 -31.22 48.84 -40.09
N ASN A 621 -30.15 48.35 -40.75
CA ASN A 621 -29.15 49.02 -41.59
C ASN A 621 -28.34 50.15 -40.90
N LYS A 622 -27.08 49.84 -40.52
CA LYS A 622 -25.85 50.67 -40.58
C LYS A 622 -24.70 49.79 -40.03
N LYS A 623 -23.74 49.23 -40.80
CA LYS A 623 -22.61 49.86 -41.54
C LYS A 623 -21.91 50.92 -40.67
N LYS A 624 -20.58 50.98 -40.50
CA LYS A 624 -19.43 50.35 -41.15
C LYS A 624 -18.15 50.91 -40.47
N LYS A 625 -17.00 50.26 -40.73
CA LYS A 625 -15.60 50.73 -40.62
C LYS A 625 -14.95 50.57 -39.24
N GLY A 626 -13.73 50.07 -39.11
CA GLY A 626 -12.79 49.61 -40.13
C GLY A 626 -11.36 49.52 -39.57
N ASN A 627 -10.74 48.36 -39.79
CA ASN A 627 -9.35 48.07 -40.15
C ASN A 627 -8.12 48.78 -39.52
N ARG A 628 -7.18 47.90 -39.12
CA ARG A 628 -5.69 47.95 -39.20
C ARG A 628 -4.93 48.99 -38.37
N ALA A 629 -4.12 48.52 -37.42
CA ALA A 629 -2.73 48.08 -37.64
C ALA A 629 -2.38 47.03 -36.59
#